data_AF-A0A7C2XF06-F1
#
_entry.id   AF-A0A7C2XF06-F1
#
_cell.length_a   1.000
_cell.length_b   1.000
_cell.length_c   1.000
_cell.angle_alpha   90.00
_cell.angle_beta   90.00
_cell.angle_gamma   90.00
#
_symmetry.space_group_name_H-M   'P 1'
#
loop_
_entity.id
_entity.type
_entity.pdbx_description
1 polymer ?
#
loop_
_entity_poly.entity_id
_entity_poly.type
_entity_poly.pdbx_seq_one_letter_code
_entity_poly.pdbx_strand_id
1 'polypeptide(L)'
;MSTNRYIRFVELSSGLIKDSRIPLYSSKFSKRTYNQHQLLTLLLLKEYLAEDYRDIVELIEIMDSIRQKIDLEEIPHFTTIQKFCHRIKSFVFDRLLNRLMKLFYDWGERIPCTAI
;
A
#
# COMPACT_ATOMS: atom_id res chain seq x y z
N MET A 1 21.40 0.04 9.40
CA MET A 1 20.96 0.86 8.26
C MET A 1 19.57 1.36 8.60
N SER A 2 19.39 2.67 8.83
CA SER A 2 18.07 3.23 9.10
C SER A 2 17.27 3.18 7.81
N THR A 3 16.54 2.08 7.57
CA THR A 3 15.70 1.94 6.39
C THR A 3 14.64 3.04 6.41
N ASN A 4 14.56 3.82 5.33
CA ASN A 4 13.57 4.88 5.17
C ASN A 4 12.18 4.36 5.57
N ARG A 5 11.46 5.14 6.40
CA ARG A 5 10.17 4.76 6.99
C ARG A 5 9.15 4.32 5.94
N TYR A 6 9.11 4.96 4.78
CA TYR A 6 8.20 4.62 3.69
C TYR A 6 8.62 3.34 2.95
N ILE A 7 9.91 3.16 2.69
CA ILE A 7 10.43 1.91 2.11
C ILE A 7 10.04 0.72 3.00
N ARG A 8 10.22 0.90 4.31
CA ARG A 8 9.87 -0.12 5.29
C ARG A 8 8.37 -0.41 5.35
N PHE A 9 7.54 0.62 5.23
CA PHE A 9 6.10 0.48 5.14
C PHE A 9 5.69 -0.38 3.92
N VAL A 10 6.30 -0.09 2.77
CA VAL A 10 6.06 -0.81 1.51
C VAL A 10 6.53 -2.27 1.59
N GLU A 11 7.66 -2.53 2.25
CA GLU A 11 8.17 -3.90 2.47
C GLU A 11 7.23 -4.71 3.39
N LEU A 12 6.78 -4.12 4.49
CA LEU A 12 5.86 -4.77 5.43
C LEU A 12 4.49 -5.03 4.80
N SER A 13 3.95 -4.05 4.07
CA SER A 13 2.68 -4.23 3.34
C SER A 13 2.79 -5.33 2.30
N SER A 14 3.87 -5.35 1.51
CA SER A 14 4.10 -6.39 0.50
C SER A 14 4.17 -7.80 1.11
N GLY A 15 4.84 -7.96 2.26
CA GLY A 15 4.86 -9.24 3.00
C GLY A 15 3.49 -9.65 3.50
N LEU A 16 2.77 -8.72 4.14
CA LEU A 16 1.46 -8.96 4.72
C LEU A 16 0.39 -9.29 3.65
N ILE A 17 0.45 -8.62 2.50
CA ILE A 17 -0.45 -8.89 1.37
C ILE A 17 -0.18 -10.28 0.78
N LYS A 18 1.09 -10.69 0.64
CA LYS A 18 1.42 -12.06 0.19
C LYS A 18 0.81 -13.11 1.11
N ASP A 19 0.78 -12.87 2.41
CA ASP A 19 0.17 -13.77 3.40
C ASP A 19 -1.37 -13.73 3.45
N SER A 20 -2.00 -12.72 2.83
CA SER A 20 -3.45 -12.43 2.97
C SER A 20 -4.38 -13.33 2.15
N ARG A 21 -3.83 -14.28 1.37
CA ARG A 21 -4.56 -15.15 0.41
C ARG A 21 -5.31 -14.38 -0.69
N ILE A 22 -5.06 -13.08 -0.86
CA ILE A 22 -5.59 -12.31 -1.98
C ILE A 22 -4.92 -12.80 -3.26
N PRO A 23 -5.67 -13.14 -4.33
CA PRO A 23 -5.06 -13.57 -5.57
C PRO A 23 -4.38 -12.40 -6.29
N LEU A 24 -3.27 -12.66 -6.98
CA LEU A 24 -2.54 -11.64 -7.75
C LEU A 24 -3.44 -10.93 -8.79
N TYR A 25 -4.38 -11.66 -9.38
CA TYR A 25 -5.34 -11.13 -10.36
C TYR A 25 -6.77 -11.49 -9.94
N SER A 26 -7.73 -10.62 -10.26
CA SER A 26 -9.13 -10.82 -9.91
C SER A 26 -9.81 -11.94 -10.71
N SER A 27 -9.30 -12.23 -11.90
CA SER A 27 -9.78 -13.32 -12.76
C SER A 27 -8.71 -13.70 -13.79
N LYS A 28 -8.94 -14.82 -14.50
CA LYS A 28 -8.12 -15.28 -15.63
C LYS A 28 -8.04 -14.25 -16.77
N PHE A 29 -9.09 -13.43 -16.94
CA PHE A 29 -9.25 -12.44 -18.01
C PHE A 29 -8.82 -11.02 -17.61
N SER A 30 -8.13 -10.86 -16.48
CA SER A 30 -7.57 -9.56 -16.10
C SER A 30 -6.59 -9.07 -17.18
N LYS A 31 -6.54 -7.74 -17.40
CA LYS A 31 -5.60 -7.11 -18.36
C LYS A 31 -4.13 -7.30 -17.99
N ARG A 32 -3.85 -7.66 -16.73
CA ARG A 32 -2.50 -7.89 -16.17
C ARG A 32 -1.53 -6.70 -16.22
N THR A 33 -2.00 -5.49 -16.51
CA THR A 33 -1.21 -4.25 -16.37
C THR A 33 -0.82 -3.98 -14.93
N TYR A 34 -1.73 -4.24 -13.99
CA TYR A 34 -1.49 -4.09 -12.56
C TYR A 34 -1.98 -5.33 -11.82
N ASN A 35 -1.21 -5.74 -10.82
CA ASN A 35 -1.58 -6.80 -9.89
C ASN A 35 -2.43 -6.22 -8.76
N GLN A 36 -3.33 -7.03 -8.22
CA GLN A 36 -4.13 -6.63 -7.04
C GLN A 36 -3.23 -6.29 -5.85
N HIS A 37 -2.09 -6.98 -5.73
CA HIS A 37 -1.12 -6.71 -4.67
C HIS A 37 -0.51 -5.31 -4.82
N GLN A 38 -0.12 -4.92 -6.03
CA GLN A 38 0.44 -3.60 -6.31
C GLN A 38 -0.58 -2.50 -5.99
N LEU A 39 -1.81 -2.64 -6.49
CA LEU A 39 -2.88 -1.66 -6.24
C LEU A 39 -3.26 -1.59 -4.75
N LEU A 40 -3.19 -2.71 -4.04
CA LEU A 40 -3.44 -2.75 -2.60
C LEU A 40 -2.33 -2.09 -1.79
N THR A 41 -1.07 -2.30 -2.17
CA THR A 41 0.07 -1.60 -1.55
C THR A 41 -0.05 -0.08 -1.73
N LEU A 42 -0.40 0.38 -2.93
CA LEU A 42 -0.64 1.81 -3.20
C LEU A 42 -1.80 2.36 -2.37
N LEU A 43 -2.89 1.62 -2.24
CA LEU A 43 -4.04 2.03 -1.43
C LEU A 43 -3.68 2.11 0.06
N LEU A 44 -2.92 1.15 0.59
CA LEU A 44 -2.44 1.19 1.97
C LEU A 44 -1.48 2.34 2.22
N LEU A 45 -0.60 2.65 1.26
CA LEU A 45 0.30 3.79 1.34
C LEU A 45 -0.47 5.11 1.32
N LYS A 46 -1.51 5.21 0.48
CA LYS A 46 -2.43 6.36 0.45
C LYS A 46 -3.06 6.61 1.81
N GLU A 47 -3.60 5.57 2.45
CA GLU A 47 -4.19 5.69 3.80
C GLU A 47 -3.14 6.02 4.87
N TYR A 48 -1.94 5.48 4.77
CA TYR A 48 -0.87 5.78 5.72
C TYR A 48 -0.39 7.23 5.65
N LEU A 49 -0.31 7.79 4.43
CA LEU A 49 0.06 9.19 4.22
C LEU A 49 -1.11 10.15 4.45
N ALA A 50 -2.34 9.64 4.58
CA ALA A 50 -3.58 10.43 4.66
C ALA A 50 -3.79 11.35 3.45
N GLU A 51 -3.37 10.90 2.27
CA GLU A 51 -3.43 11.66 1.02
C GLU A 51 -4.65 11.28 0.16
N ASP A 52 -4.97 12.10 -0.84
CA ASP A 52 -5.96 11.79 -1.85
C ASP A 52 -5.40 10.94 -3.00
N TYR A 53 -6.29 10.41 -3.86
CA TYR A 53 -5.90 9.52 -4.95
C TYR A 53 -5.01 10.18 -6.02
N ARG A 54 -5.08 11.51 -6.17
CA ARG A 54 -4.23 12.24 -7.13
C ARG A 54 -2.84 12.46 -6.55
N ASP A 55 -2.79 12.94 -5.31
CA ASP A 55 -1.54 13.24 -4.63
C ASP A 55 -0.70 11.97 -4.44
N ILE A 56 -1.30 10.82 -4.13
CA ILE A 56 -0.53 9.57 -4.05
C ILE A 56 0.10 9.18 -5.39
N VAL A 57 -0.53 9.48 -6.52
CA VAL A 57 0.01 9.18 -7.85
C VAL A 57 1.18 10.10 -8.17
N GLU A 58 1.04 11.40 -7.89
CA GLU A 58 2.11 12.39 -8.05
C GLU A 58 3.30 12.10 -7.13
N LEU A 59 3.04 11.67 -5.89
CA LEU A 59 4.09 11.23 -4.97
C LEU A 59 4.83 9.98 -5.49
N ILE A 60 4.11 9.00 -6.03
CA ILE A 60 4.74 7.81 -6.61
C ILE A 60 5.56 8.14 -7.86
N GLU A 61 5.20 9.20 -8.59
CA GLU A 61 5.96 9.72 -9.74
C GLU A 61 7.35 10.25 -9.35
N ILE A 62 7.51 10.78 -8.14
CA ILE A 62 8.80 11.29 -7.65
C ILE A 62 9.57 10.26 -6.79
N MET A 63 8.89 9.22 -6.29
CA MET A 63 9.47 8.22 -5.37
C MET A 63 9.94 6.93 -6.06
N ASP A 64 11.00 7.01 -6.86
CA ASP A 64 11.53 5.86 -7.63
C ASP A 64 11.83 4.62 -6.78
N SER A 65 12.39 4.81 -5.58
CA SER A 65 12.68 3.69 -4.67
C SER A 65 11.41 2.94 -4.24
N ILE A 66 10.29 3.64 -4.05
CA ILE A 66 9.02 3.01 -3.71
C ILE A 66 8.45 2.31 -4.94
N ARG A 67 8.49 2.97 -6.11
CA ARG A 67 8.03 2.38 -7.37
C ARG A 67 8.72 1.05 -7.68
N GLN A 68 10.04 1.01 -7.53
CA GLN A 68 10.84 -0.21 -7.70
C GLN A 68 10.49 -1.29 -6.69
N LYS A 69 10.20 -0.93 -5.44
CA LYS A 69 9.81 -1.90 -4.39
C LYS A 69 8.41 -2.49 -4.61
N ILE A 70 7.50 -1.72 -5.20
CA ILE A 70 6.16 -2.20 -5.59
C ILE A 70 6.19 -2.97 -6.92
N ASP A 71 7.28 -2.84 -7.70
CA ASP A 71 7.44 -3.44 -9.02
C ASP A 71 6.42 -2.88 -10.03
N LEU A 72 6.26 -1.56 -10.06
CA LEU A 72 5.39 -0.86 -11.01
C LEU A 72 6.14 -0.54 -12.29
N GLU A 73 5.75 -1.16 -13.41
CA GLU A 73 6.23 -0.82 -14.76
C GLU A 73 5.72 0.55 -15.22
N GLU A 74 4.46 0.84 -14.92
CA GLU A 74 3.78 2.09 -15.27
C GLU A 74 3.10 2.69 -14.04
N ILE A 75 2.93 4.03 -14.03
CA ILE A 75 2.23 4.71 -12.94
C ILE A 75 0.71 4.61 -13.19
N PRO A 76 -0.07 4.03 -12.26
CA PRO A 76 -1.51 3.94 -12.44
C PRO A 76 -2.15 5.31 -12.33
N HIS A 77 -3.08 5.59 -13.24
CA HIS A 77 -3.96 6.75 -13.11
C HIS A 77 -4.76 6.70 -11.79
N PHE A 78 -5.03 7.86 -11.17
CA PHE A 78 -5.69 7.94 -9.85
C PHE A 78 -7.01 7.16 -9.76
N THR A 79 -7.80 7.18 -10.84
CA THR A 79 -9.07 6.44 -10.90
C THR A 79 -8.88 4.92 -10.89
N THR A 80 -7.70 4.40 -11.23
CA THR A 80 -7.38 2.96 -11.15
C THR A 80 -7.34 2.51 -9.69
N ILE A 81 -6.67 3.28 -8.83
CA ILE A 81 -6.62 3.04 -7.37
C ILE A 81 -8.01 3.22 -6.78
N GLN A 82 -8.72 4.28 -7.16
CA GLN A 82 -10.10 4.53 -6.73
C GLN A 82 -11.04 3.36 -7.11
N LYS A 83 -11.04 2.92 -8.36
CA LYS A 83 -11.85 1.79 -8.83
C LYS A 83 -11.45 0.47 -8.17
N PHE A 84 -10.19 0.31 -7.78
CA PHE A 84 -9.76 -0.83 -6.98
C PHE A 84 -10.34 -0.79 -5.56
N CYS A 85 -10.28 0.36 -4.90
CA CYS A 85 -10.87 0.58 -3.58
C CYS A 85 -12.36 0.24 -3.54
N HIS A 86 -13.12 0.62 -4.58
CA HIS A 86 -14.55 0.26 -4.68
C HIS A 86 -14.82 -1.24 -4.89
N ARG A 87 -13.83 -2.01 -5.37
CA ARG A 87 -13.98 -3.45 -5.66
C ARG A 87 -13.54 -4.34 -4.51
N ILE A 88 -12.58 -3.90 -3.70
CA ILE A 88 -12.12 -4.66 -2.54
C ILE A 88 -13.17 -4.60 -1.43
N LYS A 89 -13.35 -5.70 -0.70
CA LYS A 89 -14.26 -5.73 0.45
C LYS A 89 -13.65 -4.89 1.57
N SER A 90 -14.40 -3.92 2.10
CA SER A 90 -13.95 -3.01 3.16
C SER A 90 -13.32 -3.74 4.35
N PHE A 91 -14.00 -4.77 4.87
CA PHE A 91 -13.47 -5.54 6.00
C PHE A 91 -12.11 -6.21 5.74
N VAL A 92 -11.82 -6.59 4.49
CA VAL A 92 -10.51 -7.17 4.13
C VAL A 92 -9.47 -6.07 4.19
N PHE A 93 -9.76 -4.93 3.57
CA PHE A 93 -8.88 -3.78 3.60
C PHE A 93 -8.59 -3.31 5.03
N ASP A 94 -9.63 -3.07 5.83
CA ASP A 94 -9.52 -2.61 7.22
C ASP A 94 -8.71 -3.58 8.07
N ARG A 95 -8.91 -4.90 7.89
CA ARG A 95 -8.14 -5.92 8.61
C ARG A 95 -6.65 -5.86 8.26
N LEU A 96 -6.33 -5.69 6.98
CA LEU A 96 -4.93 -5.60 6.54
C LEU A 96 -4.29 -4.30 7.01
N LEU A 97 -5.00 -3.18 6.89
CA LEU A 97 -4.53 -1.87 7.34
C LEU A 97 -4.24 -1.88 8.86
N ASN A 98 -5.18 -2.35 9.68
CA ASN A 98 -5.00 -2.42 11.13
C ASN A 98 -3.83 -3.33 11.52
N ARG A 99 -3.70 -4.50 10.86
CA ARG A 99 -2.58 -5.41 11.10
C ARG A 99 -1.24 -4.78 10.68
N LEU A 100 -1.22 -4.07 9.57
CA LEU A 100 -0.04 -3.37 9.07
C LEU A 100 0.37 -2.25 10.02
N MET A 101 -0.56 -1.39 10.44
CA MET A 101 -0.30 -0.31 11.39
C MET A 101 0.31 -0.86 12.68
N LYS A 102 -0.29 -1.92 13.24
CA LYS A 102 0.22 -2.57 14.44
C LYS A 102 1.67 -3.01 14.28
N LEU A 103 1.98 -3.80 13.23
CA LEU A 103 3.36 -4.25 12.97
C LEU A 103 4.35 -3.11 12.71
N PHE A 104 3.88 -2.06 12.03
CA PHE A 104 4.71 -0.93 11.67
C PHE A 104 5.11 -0.10 12.90
N TYR A 105 4.14 0.23 13.78
CA TYR A 105 4.37 1.03 14.98
C TYR A 105 4.99 0.21 16.13
N ASP A 106 4.63 -1.07 16.28
CA ASP A 106 5.24 -1.97 17.29
C ASP A 106 6.76 -2.05 17.13
N TRP A 107 7.25 -1.91 15.91
CA TRP A 107 8.68 -1.85 15.62
C TRP A 107 9.24 -0.43 15.56
N GLY A 108 8.47 0.50 15.00
CA GLY A 108 8.98 1.79 14.54
C GLY A 108 9.12 2.86 15.63
N GLU A 109 8.26 2.86 16.64
CA GLU A 109 8.24 3.88 17.70
C GLU A 109 7.25 3.43 18.78
N ARG A 110 7.74 3.08 19.98
CA ARG A 110 7.03 3.54 21.18
C ARG A 110 7.11 5.05 21.08
N ILE A 111 6.11 5.71 20.52
CA ILE A 111 5.93 7.15 20.73
C ILE A 111 5.66 7.24 22.24
N PRO A 112 6.59 7.71 23.10
CA PRO A 112 6.17 8.03 24.44
C PRO A 112 5.09 9.08 24.23
N CYS A 113 3.86 8.76 24.62
CA CYS A 113 2.81 9.75 24.72
C CYS A 113 3.31 10.76 25.74
N THR A 114 4.04 11.78 25.30
CA THR A 114 4.23 12.99 26.06
C THR A 114 2.88 13.68 25.97
N ALA A 115 1.98 13.24 26.86
CA ALA A 115 0.76 13.93 27.16
C ALA A 115 1.14 15.38 27.52
N ILE A 116 0.46 16.33 26.88
CA ILE A 116 0.35 17.72 27.35
C ILE A 116 -0.86 17.76 28.28
#